data_AF-A0A820TDK5-F1
#
_entry.id   AF-A0A820TDK5-F1
#
_cell.length_a   1.000
_cell.length_b   1.000
_cell.length_c   1.000
_cell.angle_alpha   90.00
_cell.angle_beta   90.00
_cell.angle_gamma   90.00
#
_symmetry.space_group_name_H-M   'P 1'
#
loop_
_entity.id
_entity.type
_entity.pdbx_description
1 polymer ?
#
loop_
_entity_poly.entity_id
_entity_poly.type
_entity_poly.pdbx_seq_one_letter_code
_entity_poly.pdbx_strand_id
1 'polypeptide(L)'
;MECSCVELNDLPDEILLIIFKKLDNFDILYSFHGIKSKRLNKIIHDPIFTSNLNFVKWSANKFHNKLTSNFALNRFRLQILPDISMKVKWFYLESSSAKNILRAADYPNLYGLGLYNINERQLDVFLLVRKSK
;
A
#
# COMPACT_ATOMS: atom_id res chain seq x y z
N MET A 1 -1.04 -32.78 -16.67
CA MET A 1 -1.19 -32.16 -15.34
C MET A 1 -2.40 -31.24 -15.42
N GLU A 2 -3.53 -31.66 -14.85
CA GLU A 2 -4.69 -30.79 -14.71
C GLU A 2 -4.42 -29.86 -13.52
N CYS A 3 -4.25 -28.56 -13.80
CA CYS A 3 -4.28 -27.57 -12.73
C CYS A 3 -5.73 -27.43 -12.26
N SER A 4 -6.03 -27.88 -11.05
CA SER A 4 -7.26 -27.48 -10.38
C SER A 4 -7.18 -25.97 -10.11
N CYS A 5 -8.07 -25.19 -10.72
CA CYS A 5 -8.23 -23.78 -10.38
C CYS A 5 -8.82 -23.70 -8.97
N VAL A 6 -7.98 -23.52 -7.96
CA VAL A 6 -8.45 -23.16 -6.61
C VAL A 6 -8.94 -21.72 -6.67
N GLU A 7 -10.21 -21.49 -6.33
CA GLU A 7 -10.70 -20.12 -6.26
C GLU A 7 -10.07 -19.41 -5.06
N LEU A 8 -9.79 -18.11 -5.20
CA LEU A 8 -9.29 -17.28 -4.08
C LEU A 8 -10.20 -17.36 -2.85
N ASN A 9 -11.50 -17.58 -3.05
CA ASN A 9 -12.47 -17.71 -1.96
C ASN A 9 -12.33 -19.01 -1.16
N ASP A 10 -11.69 -20.04 -1.71
CA ASP A 10 -11.52 -21.34 -1.04
C ASP A 10 -10.27 -21.37 -0.17
N LEU A 11 -9.35 -20.43 -0.36
CA LEU A 11 -8.14 -20.30 0.45
C LEU A 11 -8.48 -19.75 1.84
N PRO A 12 -7.80 -20.16 2.92
CA PRO A 12 -7.89 -19.54 4.25
C PRO A 12 -7.39 -18.08 4.26
N ASP A 13 -7.82 -17.29 5.26
CA ASP A 13 -7.46 -15.86 5.39
C ASP A 13 -5.93 -15.68 5.50
N GLU A 14 -5.25 -16.58 6.20
CA GLU A 14 -3.80 -16.56 6.40
C GLU A 14 -3.05 -16.73 5.08
N ILE A 15 -3.54 -17.62 4.22
CA ILE A 15 -2.96 -17.86 2.90
C ILE A 15 -3.18 -16.65 2.00
N LEU A 16 -4.38 -16.06 2.03
CA LEU A 16 -4.68 -14.83 1.30
C LEU A 16 -3.77 -13.66 1.75
N LEU A 17 -3.56 -13.50 3.06
CA LEU A 17 -2.65 -12.50 3.60
C LEU A 17 -1.21 -12.71 3.10
N ILE A 18 -0.73 -13.95 3.08
CA ILE A 18 0.61 -14.29 2.56
C ILE A 18 0.72 -13.95 1.07
N ILE A 19 -0.29 -14.29 0.28
CA ILE A 19 -0.33 -13.99 -1.16
C ILE A 19 -0.32 -12.48 -1.36
N PHE A 20 -1.25 -11.76 -0.74
CA PHE A 20 -1.39 -10.31 -0.91
C PHE A 20 -0.14 -9.55 -0.46
N LYS A 21 0.55 -10.00 0.59
CA LYS A 21 1.83 -9.43 1.02
C LYS A 21 2.96 -9.54 -0.01
N LYS A 22 2.90 -10.53 -0.90
CA LYS A 22 3.89 -10.70 -1.97
C LYS A 22 3.58 -9.82 -3.18
N LEU A 23 2.32 -9.40 -3.31
CA LEU A 23 1.83 -8.53 -4.38
C LEU A 23 2.07 -7.05 -4.04
N ASP A 24 1.87 -6.17 -5.03
CA ASP A 24 1.98 -4.73 -4.80
C ASP A 24 0.82 -4.24 -3.92
N ASN A 25 1.14 -3.61 -2.79
CA ASN A 25 0.12 -3.15 -1.86
C ASN A 25 -0.82 -2.14 -2.52
N PHE A 26 -0.31 -1.28 -3.40
CA PHE A 26 -1.11 -0.29 -4.10
C PHE A 26 -2.19 -0.98 -4.94
N ASP A 27 -1.80 -1.95 -5.76
CA ASP A 27 -2.72 -2.62 -6.68
C ASP A 27 -3.81 -3.39 -5.93
N ILE A 28 -3.44 -4.09 -4.86
CA ILE A 28 -4.38 -4.84 -4.01
C ILE A 28 -5.36 -3.88 -3.33
N LEU A 29 -4.86 -2.85 -2.65
CA LEU A 29 -5.71 -1.87 -1.98
C LEU A 29 -6.61 -1.13 -2.98
N TYR A 30 -6.08 -0.73 -4.14
CA TYR A 30 -6.85 -0.06 -5.18
C TYR A 30 -7.96 -0.96 -5.76
N SER A 31 -7.64 -2.22 -6.02
CA SER A 31 -8.58 -3.18 -6.64
C SER A 31 -9.68 -3.63 -5.69
N PHE A 32 -9.35 -3.86 -4.41
CA PHE A 32 -10.29 -4.41 -3.43
C PHE A 32 -11.02 -3.34 -2.60
N HIS A 33 -10.59 -2.09 -2.63
CA HIS A 33 -11.29 -1.02 -1.91
C HIS A 33 -12.70 -0.79 -2.48
N GLY A 34 -13.70 -0.88 -1.59
CA GLY A 34 -15.11 -0.76 -1.93
C GLY A 34 -15.73 -2.02 -2.54
N ILE A 35 -15.02 -3.15 -2.57
CA ILE A 35 -15.61 -4.42 -3.02
C ILE A 35 -16.62 -4.94 -1.99
N LYS A 36 -17.75 -5.48 -2.49
CA LYS A 36 -18.87 -5.99 -1.68
C LYS A 36 -18.52 -7.20 -0.80
N SER A 37 -17.44 -7.92 -1.12
CA SER A 37 -16.96 -9.05 -0.33
C SER A 37 -16.46 -8.58 1.03
N LYS A 38 -17.26 -8.83 2.07
CA LYS A 38 -16.92 -8.50 3.47
C LYS A 38 -15.59 -9.12 3.90
N ARG A 39 -15.30 -10.32 3.42
CA ARG A 39 -14.08 -11.08 3.74
C ARG A 39 -12.84 -10.40 3.18
N LEU A 40 -12.82 -10.10 1.88
CA LEU A 40 -11.70 -9.39 1.27
C LEU A 40 -11.54 -7.98 1.86
N ASN A 41 -12.66 -7.29 2.12
CA ASN A 41 -12.62 -6.00 2.78
C ASN A 41 -11.98 -6.08 4.18
N LYS A 42 -12.26 -7.13 4.96
CA LYS A 42 -11.60 -7.37 6.25
C LYS A 42 -10.10 -7.57 6.08
N ILE A 43 -9.68 -8.40 5.13
CA ILE A 43 -8.27 -8.73 4.87
C ILE A 43 -7.47 -7.48 4.47
N ILE A 44 -7.98 -6.65 3.56
CA ILE A 44 -7.26 -5.44 3.13
C ILE A 44 -7.19 -4.35 4.21
N HIS A 45 -8.00 -4.47 5.26
CA HIS A 45 -7.97 -3.60 6.44
C HIS A 45 -7.23 -4.26 7.62
N ASP A 46 -6.69 -5.46 7.43
CA ASP A 46 -5.99 -6.18 8.48
C ASP A 46 -4.66 -5.47 8.79
N PRO A 47 -4.30 -5.27 10.08
CA PRO A 47 -3.02 -4.65 10.44
C PRO A 47 -1.80 -5.40 9.91
N ILE A 48 -1.88 -6.72 9.75
CA ILE A 48 -0.80 -7.55 9.21
C ILE A 48 -0.48 -7.10 7.78
N PHE A 49 -1.49 -6.76 6.99
CA PHE A 49 -1.35 -6.29 5.61
C PHE A 49 -1.08 -4.77 5.52
N THR A 50 -1.82 -3.96 6.28
CA THR A 50 -1.81 -2.49 6.16
C THR A 50 -0.71 -1.77 6.94
N SER A 51 -0.05 -2.44 7.88
CA SER A 51 0.99 -1.80 8.70
C SER A 51 2.22 -1.39 7.90
N ASN A 52 2.56 -2.10 6.82
CA ASN A 52 3.73 -1.83 6.01
C ASN A 52 3.29 -1.69 4.55
N LEU A 53 3.18 -0.45 4.07
CA LEU A 53 2.81 -0.17 2.68
C LEU A 53 4.06 0.10 1.85
N ASN A 54 4.20 -0.60 0.72
CA ASN A 54 5.29 -0.36 -0.22
C ASN A 54 4.76 -0.05 -1.62
N PHE A 55 4.92 1.21 -2.06
CA PHE A 55 4.50 1.68 -3.38
C PHE A 55 5.66 1.95 -4.34
N VAL A 56 6.87 1.53 -3.98
CA VAL A 56 8.05 1.70 -4.84
C VAL A 56 7.87 0.94 -6.16
N LYS A 57 7.31 -0.28 -6.10
CA LYS A 57 7.02 -1.12 -7.27
C LYS A 57 6.02 -0.46 -8.23
N TRP A 58 4.91 0.02 -7.70
CA TRP A 58 3.93 0.79 -8.47
C TRP A 58 4.52 2.03 -9.13
N SER A 59 5.36 2.80 -8.42
CA SER A 59 6.05 3.95 -9.01
C SER A 59 7.02 3.54 -10.12
N ALA A 60 7.67 2.38 -10.01
CA ALA A 60 8.56 1.85 -11.04
C ALA A 60 7.81 1.36 -12.29
N ASN A 61 6.59 0.84 -12.15
CA ASN A 61 5.80 0.35 -13.28
C ASN A 61 5.06 1.47 -14.04
N LYS A 62 5.09 2.70 -13.52
CA LYS A 62 4.33 3.86 -14.03
C LYS A 62 4.95 4.62 -15.20
N PHE A 63 6.09 4.20 -15.71
CA PHE A 63 6.74 4.87 -16.86
C PHE A 63 5.87 4.89 -18.14
N HIS A 64 4.75 4.17 -18.20
CA HIS A 64 3.95 4.05 -19.41
C HIS A 64 2.67 4.90 -19.50
N ASN A 65 2.11 5.50 -18.42
CA ASN A 65 0.96 6.41 -18.57
C ASN A 65 0.74 7.39 -17.39
N LYS A 66 1.20 8.64 -17.55
CA LYS A 66 1.16 9.71 -16.54
C LYS A 66 -0.25 10.23 -16.18
N LEU A 67 -1.26 9.99 -17.02
CA LEU A 67 -2.62 10.47 -16.75
C LEU A 67 -3.36 9.49 -15.82
N THR A 68 -3.37 8.21 -16.19
CA THR A 68 -3.94 7.11 -15.39
C THR A 68 -3.26 7.01 -14.04
N SER A 69 -1.95 7.30 -14.00
CA SER A 69 -1.15 7.32 -12.79
C SER A 69 -1.65 8.34 -11.76
N ASN A 70 -2.10 9.51 -12.21
CA ASN A 70 -2.55 10.59 -11.32
C ASN A 70 -3.96 10.35 -10.81
N PHE A 71 -4.87 9.83 -11.64
CA PHE A 71 -6.21 9.47 -11.20
C PHE A 71 -6.16 8.37 -10.13
N ALA A 72 -5.39 7.30 -10.37
CA ALA A 72 -5.22 6.22 -9.41
C ALA A 72 -4.63 6.73 -8.08
N LEU A 73 -3.58 7.57 -8.14
CA LEU A 73 -2.99 8.18 -6.95
C LEU A 73 -3.97 9.07 -6.18
N ASN A 74 -4.75 9.89 -6.89
CA ASN A 74 -5.73 10.78 -6.26
C ASN A 74 -6.82 9.99 -5.55
N ARG A 75 -7.38 8.97 -6.21
CA ARG A 75 -8.36 8.07 -5.56
C ARG A 75 -7.75 7.42 -4.34
N PHE A 76 -6.52 6.91 -4.45
CA PHE A 76 -5.82 6.27 -3.36
C PHE A 76 -5.62 7.21 -2.16
N ARG A 77 -5.15 8.43 -2.43
CA ARG A 77 -4.94 9.46 -1.41
C ARG A 77 -6.24 9.90 -0.73
N LEU A 78 -7.32 10.07 -1.48
CA LEU A 78 -8.55 10.68 -0.97
C LEU A 78 -9.54 9.68 -0.39
N GLN A 79 -9.49 8.41 -0.81
CA GLN A 79 -10.47 7.38 -0.40
C GLN A 79 -9.82 6.25 0.39
N ILE A 80 -8.68 5.73 -0.06
CA ILE A 80 -8.10 4.50 0.51
C ILE A 80 -7.24 4.80 1.73
N LEU A 81 -6.33 5.76 1.61
CA LEU A 81 -5.40 6.10 2.69
C LEU A 81 -6.10 6.57 3.97
N PRO A 82 -7.12 7.44 3.92
CA PRO A 82 -7.83 7.85 5.13
C PRO A 82 -8.42 6.65 5.90
N ASP A 83 -8.91 5.63 5.19
CA ASP A 83 -9.55 4.46 5.80
C ASP A 83 -8.57 3.54 6.52
N ILE A 84 -7.30 3.54 6.11
CA ILE A 84 -6.25 2.68 6.69
C ILE A 84 -5.20 3.44 7.49
N SER A 85 -5.24 4.77 7.51
CA SER A 85 -4.16 5.62 8.01
C SER A 85 -3.76 5.33 9.46
N MET A 86 -4.72 4.98 10.31
CA MET A 86 -4.51 4.60 11.71
C MET A 86 -3.71 3.30 11.86
N LYS A 87 -3.63 2.46 10.84
CA LYS A 87 -2.97 1.16 10.89
C LYS A 87 -1.57 1.19 10.27
N VAL A 88 -1.30 2.19 9.43
CA VAL A 88 -0.02 2.35 8.73
C VAL A 88 1.08 2.73 9.70
N LYS A 89 2.13 1.89 9.76
CA LYS A 89 3.31 2.04 10.61
C LYS A 89 4.57 2.36 9.81
N TRP A 90 4.70 1.74 8.64
CA TRP A 90 5.78 1.98 7.70
C TRP A 90 5.23 2.28 6.33
N PHE A 91 5.88 3.23 5.67
CA PHE A 91 5.57 3.58 4.30
C PHE A 91 6.85 3.62 3.47
N TYR A 92 6.87 2.91 2.34
CA TYR A 92 7.94 2.97 1.35
C TYR A 92 7.40 3.59 0.08
N LEU A 93 7.96 4.73 -0.32
CA LEU A 93 7.47 5.54 -1.43
C LEU A 93 8.61 5.95 -2.33
N GLU A 94 8.28 6.28 -3.57
CA GLU A 94 9.20 6.99 -4.44
C GLU A 94 9.28 8.48 -4.03
N SER A 95 10.49 9.05 -4.03
CA SER A 95 10.76 10.39 -3.48
C SER A 95 9.92 11.50 -4.11
N SER A 96 9.70 11.47 -5.43
CA SER A 96 8.85 12.46 -6.12
C SER A 96 7.36 12.34 -5.76
N SER A 97 6.92 11.14 -5.38
CA SER A 97 5.55 10.82 -4.99
C SER A 97 5.24 11.16 -3.53
N ALA A 98 6.26 11.26 -2.67
CA ALA A 98 6.10 11.50 -1.23
C ALA A 98 5.26 12.75 -0.92
N LYS A 99 5.50 13.87 -1.62
CA LYS A 99 4.74 15.13 -1.43
C LYS A 99 3.26 14.99 -1.73
N ASN A 100 2.90 14.07 -2.63
CA ASN A 100 1.52 13.87 -3.05
C ASN A 100 0.77 12.91 -2.12
N ILE A 101 1.47 12.07 -1.37
CA ILE A 101 0.90 10.97 -0.59
C ILE A 101 0.97 11.26 0.93
N LEU A 102 2.00 11.98 1.37
CA LEU A 102 2.29 12.15 2.79
C LEU A 102 1.98 13.56 3.28
N ARG A 103 1.07 13.64 4.23
CA ARG A 103 1.13 14.64 5.30
C ARG A 103 1.29 13.87 6.61
N ALA A 104 2.31 14.19 7.39
CA ALA A 104 2.63 13.44 8.61
C ALA A 104 1.47 13.39 9.63
N ALA A 105 0.62 14.41 9.63
CA ALA A 105 -0.59 14.47 10.45
C ALA A 105 -1.63 13.41 10.07
N ASP A 106 -1.65 12.97 8.81
CA ASP A 106 -2.65 12.03 8.32
C ASP A 106 -2.39 10.60 8.82
N TYR A 107 -1.18 10.30 9.30
CA TYR A 107 -0.76 8.95 9.75
C TYR A 107 -0.29 8.97 11.20
N PRO A 108 -1.19 8.85 12.18
CA PRO A 108 -0.83 9.02 13.59
C PRO A 108 0.04 7.87 14.13
N ASN A 109 0.08 6.71 13.48
CA ASN A 109 0.89 5.56 13.92
C ASN A 109 2.12 5.32 13.04
N LEU A 110 2.47 6.28 12.17
CA LEU A 110 3.64 6.17 11.30
C LEU A 110 4.93 6.30 12.11
N TYR A 111 5.73 5.23 12.12
CA TYR A 111 7.03 5.13 12.78
C TYR A 111 8.21 5.29 11.82
N GLY A 112 8.02 4.91 10.55
CA GLY A 112 9.11 4.89 9.59
C GLY A 112 8.67 5.21 8.17
N LEU A 113 9.57 5.88 7.45
CA LEU A 113 9.40 6.27 6.06
C LEU A 113 10.64 5.88 5.26
N GLY A 114 10.48 5.02 4.26
CA GLY A 114 11.49 4.77 3.24
C GLY A 114 11.19 5.58 1.99
N LEU A 115 12.16 6.39 1.55
CA LEU A 115 12.08 7.13 0.30
C LEU A 115 13.06 6.52 -0.70
N TYR A 116 12.53 6.10 -1.85
CA TYR A 116 13.30 5.50 -2.92
C TYR A 116 13.43 6.48 -4.09
N ASN A 117 14.64 6.76 -4.52
CA ASN A 117 14.87 7.45 -5.78
C ASN A 117 15.07 6.41 -6.88
N ILE A 118 14.05 6.23 -7.73
CA ILE A 118 14.10 5.23 -8.83
C ILE A 118 15.21 5.57 -9.83
N ASN A 119 15.47 6.86 -10.07
CA ASN A 119 16.47 7.29 -11.05
C ASN A 119 17.89 6.98 -10.57
N GLU A 120 18.13 7.10 -9.26
CA GLU A 120 19.44 6.87 -8.63
C GLU A 120 19.56 5.45 -8.03
N ARG A 121 18.48 4.67 -8.06
CA ARG A 121 18.34 3.35 -7.43
C ARG A 121 18.71 3.33 -5.94
N GLN A 122 18.54 4.46 -5.27
CA GLN A 122 18.93 4.67 -3.88
C GLN A 122 17.71 4.61 -2.95
N LEU A 123 17.86 3.95 -1.81
CA LEU A 123 16.85 3.92 -0.74
C LEU A 123 17.37 4.68 0.48
N ASP A 124 16.70 5.76 0.83
CA ASP A 124 16.93 6.50 2.07
C ASP A 124 15.84 6.14 3.08
N VAL A 125 16.23 5.62 4.25
CA VAL A 125 15.29 5.22 5.30
C VAL A 125 15.35 6.21 6.46
N PHE A 126 14.18 6.76 6.81
CA PHE A 126 14.01 7.73 7.88
C PHE A 126 13.15 7.12 9.00
N LEU A 127 13.66 7.20 10.22
CA LEU A 127 12.89 6.91 11.43
C LEU A 127 12.22 8.20 11.93
N LEU A 128 10.91 8.15 12.11
CA LEU A 128 10.15 9.28 12.64
C LEU A 128 10.12 9.18 14.16
N VAL A 129 11.05 9.88 14.81
CA VAL A 129 11.05 9.99 16.27
C VAL A 129 9.99 11.00 16.69
N ARG A 130 8.87 10.50 17.22
CA ARG A 130 7.87 11.37 17.86
C ARG A 130 8.29 11.61 19.31
N LYS A 131 8.45 12.88 19.68
CA LYS A 131 8.51 13.25 21.09
C LYS A 131 7.12 13.04 21.68
N SER A 132 6.99 12.09 22.61
CA SER A 132 5.80 11.98 23.45
C SER A 132 5.67 13.29 24.22
N LYS A 133 4.52 13.97 24.06
CA LYS A 133 4.14 15.10 24.91
C LYS A 133 3.68 14.59 26.26
#